data_AF-T0YZD1-F1
#
_entry.id   AF-T0YZD1-F1
#
_cell.length_a   1.000
_cell.length_b   1.000
_cell.length_c   1.000
_cell.angle_alpha   90.00
_cell.angle_beta   90.00
_cell.angle_gamma   90.00
#
_symmetry.space_group_name_H-M   'P 1'
#
loop_
_entity.id
_entity.type
_entity.pdbx_description
1 polymer ?
#
loop_
_entity_poly.entity_id
_entity_poly.type
_entity_poly.pdbx_seq_one_letter_code
_entity_poly.pdbx_strand_id
1 'polypeptide(L)'
;MEGMVASLATVLTSLLLYLGFGLVALQLMMTLMEMYMVLGIGSIMLGFLGSRWTVQFGERYASYAASVGVKLLTTYGVSAVMVHMAQQDASWLNQLAAGQVLPVPNMLALGTSGLLGGIMALTIPSVAGSIMGGAASLGLSHLTSAGGGIARAGAATAFGA
;
A
#
# COMPACT_ATOMS: atom_id res chain seq x y z
N MET A 1 16.03 -34.58 25.20
CA MET A 1 14.97 -34.40 24.17
C MET A 1 14.51 -32.95 24.07
N GLU A 2 14.45 -32.18 25.17
CA GLU A 2 14.03 -30.77 25.15
C GLU A 2 14.89 -29.85 24.28
N GLY A 3 16.21 -30.03 24.26
CA GLY A 3 17.11 -29.21 23.43
C GLY A 3 16.89 -29.36 21.91
N MET A 4 16.45 -30.55 21.45
CA MET A 4 16.18 -30.80 20.03
C MET A 4 14.85 -30.16 19.58
N VAL A 5 13.86 -30.10 20.47
CA VAL A 5 12.57 -29.46 20.20
C VAL A 5 12.73 -27.93 20.15
N ALA A 6 13.55 -27.36 21.05
CA ALA A 6 13.84 -25.93 21.06
C ALA A 6 14.61 -25.46 19.82
N SER A 7 15.59 -26.25 19.35
CA SER A 7 16.34 -25.91 18.12
C SER A 7 15.45 -25.97 16.87
N LEU A 8 14.60 -26.99 16.75
CA LEU A 8 13.65 -27.11 15.64
C LEU A 8 12.64 -25.95 15.64
N ALA A 9 12.13 -25.56 16.81
CA ALA A 9 11.25 -24.41 16.96
C ALA A 9 11.96 -23.11 16.55
N THR A 10 13.24 -22.93 16.89
CA THR A 10 14.03 -21.74 16.53
C THR A 10 14.17 -21.62 15.01
N VAL A 11 14.51 -22.73 14.33
CA VAL A 11 14.65 -22.75 12.87
C VAL A 11 13.32 -22.40 12.20
N LEU A 12 12.22 -23.02 12.65
CA LEU A 12 10.90 -22.75 12.10
C LEU A 12 10.49 -21.28 12.29
N THR A 13 10.68 -20.73 13.50
CA THR A 13 10.43 -19.33 13.81
C THR A 13 11.24 -18.38 12.94
N SER A 14 12.53 -18.65 12.75
CA SER A 14 13.40 -17.82 11.91
C SER A 14 12.94 -17.78 10.44
N LEU A 15 12.46 -18.91 9.92
CA LEU A 15 11.96 -19.03 8.56
C LEU A 15 10.64 -18.26 8.37
N LEU A 16 9.72 -18.39 9.33
CA LEU A 16 8.44 -17.67 9.35
C LEU A 16 8.65 -16.15 9.41
N LEU A 17 9.58 -15.69 10.26
CA LEU A 17 9.91 -14.28 10.40
C LEU A 17 10.52 -13.72 9.10
N TYR A 18 11.48 -14.45 8.52
CA TYR A 18 12.12 -14.07 7.26
C TYR A 18 11.09 -13.96 6.11
N LEU A 19 10.18 -14.93 6.00
CA LEU A 19 9.10 -14.88 5.01
C LEU A 19 8.16 -13.69 5.25
N GLY A 20 7.77 -13.43 6.50
CA GLY A 20 6.90 -12.32 6.87
C GLY A 20 7.44 -10.96 6.40
N PHE A 21 8.69 -10.64 6.78
CA PHE A 21 9.35 -9.40 6.35
C PHE A 21 9.63 -9.37 4.84
N GLY A 22 9.96 -10.53 4.25
CA GLY A 22 10.14 -10.67 2.81
C GLY A 22 8.87 -10.29 2.03
N LEU A 23 7.69 -10.71 2.49
CA LEU A 23 6.42 -10.36 1.86
C LEU A 23 6.13 -8.85 1.89
N VAL A 24 6.47 -8.17 2.99
CA VAL A 24 6.30 -6.70 3.08
C VAL A 24 7.23 -5.99 2.11
N ALA A 25 8.49 -6.43 2.01
CA ALA A 25 9.43 -5.89 1.05
C ALA A 25 8.96 -6.09 -0.40
N LEU A 26 8.43 -7.28 -0.73
CA LEU A 26 7.87 -7.56 -2.05
C LEU A 26 6.69 -6.66 -2.39
N GLN A 27 5.76 -6.44 -1.45
CA GLN A 27 4.65 -5.51 -1.66
C GLN A 27 5.15 -4.09 -1.92
N LEU A 28 6.10 -3.62 -1.12
CA LEU A 28 6.67 -2.29 -1.28
C LEU A 28 7.33 -2.16 -2.65
N MET A 29 8.11 -3.14 -3.09
CA MET A 29 8.70 -3.17 -4.43
C MET A 29 7.64 -3.14 -5.54
N MET A 30 6.59 -3.96 -5.43
CA MET A 30 5.51 -4.02 -6.44
C MET A 30 4.80 -2.66 -6.58
N THR A 31 4.50 -2.02 -5.45
CA THR A 31 3.79 -0.73 -5.44
C THR A 31 4.67 0.43 -5.93
N LEU A 32 5.98 0.39 -5.67
CA LEU A 32 6.92 1.34 -6.26
C LEU A 32 6.99 1.19 -7.79
N MET A 33 7.06 -0.05 -8.29
CA MET A 33 7.05 -0.30 -9.74
C MET A 33 5.77 0.22 -10.39
N GLU A 34 4.61 0.02 -9.76
CA GLU A 34 3.33 0.58 -10.22
C GLU A 34 3.37 2.10 -10.31
N MET A 35 3.97 2.78 -9.31
CA MET A 35 4.12 4.24 -9.35
C MET A 35 5.03 4.76 -10.45
N TYR A 36 6.16 4.10 -10.70
CA TYR A 36 7.05 4.52 -11.78
C TYR A 36 6.37 4.39 -13.15
N MET A 37 5.56 3.35 -13.36
CA MET A 37 4.72 3.23 -14.56
C MET A 37 3.69 4.36 -14.66
N VAL A 38 2.99 4.67 -13.56
CA VAL A 38 2.01 5.77 -13.51
C VAL A 38 2.66 7.09 -13.88
N LEU A 39 3.80 7.43 -13.28
CA LEU A 39 4.53 8.68 -13.58
C LEU A 39 4.92 8.78 -15.07
N GLY A 40 5.38 7.67 -15.67
CA GLY A 40 5.70 7.61 -17.09
C GLY A 40 4.48 7.92 -17.98
N ILE A 41 3.36 7.23 -17.73
CA ILE A 41 2.10 7.43 -18.49
C ILE A 41 1.51 8.82 -18.24
N GLY A 42 1.67 9.37 -17.03
CA GLY A 42 1.15 10.68 -16.66
C GLY A 42 1.70 11.82 -17.50
N SER A 43 2.98 11.77 -17.84
CA SER A 43 3.60 12.77 -18.73
C SER A 43 2.90 12.84 -20.09
N ILE A 44 2.44 11.71 -20.62
CA ILE A 44 1.72 11.59 -21.89
C ILE A 44 0.27 12.08 -21.73
N MET A 45 -0.40 11.66 -20.65
CA MET A 45 -1.80 12.02 -20.40
C MET A 45 -2.01 13.50 -20.10
N LEU A 46 -1.03 14.18 -19.49
CA LEU A 46 -1.02 15.63 -19.34
C LEU A 46 -1.03 16.36 -20.69
N GLY A 47 -0.39 15.79 -21.72
CA GLY A 47 -0.46 16.32 -23.09
C GLY A 47 -1.86 16.23 -23.70
N PHE A 48 -2.65 15.22 -23.32
CA PHE A 48 -4.02 15.04 -23.80
C PHE A 48 -5.08 15.82 -23.01
N LEU A 49 -4.74 16.43 -21.87
CA LEU A 49 -5.65 17.25 -21.07
C LEU A 49 -5.97 18.62 -21.70
N GLY A 50 -5.25 19.03 -22.74
CA GLY A 50 -5.45 20.33 -23.43
C GLY A 50 -6.61 20.38 -24.43
N SER A 51 -7.18 19.24 -24.85
CA SER A 51 -8.25 19.19 -25.87
C SER A 51 -9.53 18.58 -25.31
N ARG A 52 -10.67 19.25 -25.54
CA ARG A 52 -12.02 18.83 -25.08
C ARG A 52 -12.41 17.43 -25.53
N TRP A 53 -11.79 16.91 -26.59
CA TRP A 53 -12.07 15.57 -27.13
C TRP A 53 -11.31 14.46 -26.39
N THR A 54 -10.23 14.78 -25.68
CA THR A 54 -9.34 13.81 -25.00
C THR A 54 -9.31 13.93 -23.48
N VAL A 55 -10.03 14.91 -22.90
CA VAL A 55 -10.09 15.14 -21.44
C VAL A 55 -10.51 13.88 -20.65
N GLN A 56 -11.42 13.05 -21.20
CA GLN A 56 -11.87 11.83 -20.50
C GLN A 56 -10.75 10.82 -20.21
N PHE A 57 -9.68 10.79 -21.01
CA PHE A 57 -8.53 9.94 -20.75
C PHE A 57 -7.69 10.44 -19.58
N GLY A 58 -7.47 11.77 -19.51
CA GLY A 58 -6.78 12.41 -18.40
C GLY A 58 -7.54 12.28 -17.07
N GLU A 59 -8.87 12.35 -17.11
CA GLU A 59 -9.73 12.19 -15.94
C GLU A 59 -9.65 10.78 -15.34
N ARG A 60 -9.75 9.74 -16.18
CA ARG A 60 -9.61 8.35 -15.73
C ARG A 60 -8.21 8.06 -15.21
N TYR A 61 -7.19 8.62 -15.87
CA TYR A 61 -5.82 8.52 -15.41
C TYR A 61 -5.61 9.19 -14.05
N ALA A 62 -6.16 10.39 -13.82
CA ALA A 62 -6.02 11.09 -12.54
C ALA A 62 -6.64 10.30 -11.37
N SER A 63 -7.81 9.68 -11.59
CA SER A 63 -8.42 8.78 -10.59
C SER A 63 -7.55 7.57 -10.29
N TYR A 64 -6.98 6.94 -11.34
CA TYR A 64 -6.05 5.83 -11.16
C TYR A 64 -4.76 6.25 -10.43
N ALA A 65 -4.14 7.37 -10.82
CA ALA A 65 -2.93 7.88 -10.17
C ALA A 65 -3.17 8.17 -8.68
N ALA A 66 -4.33 8.73 -8.32
CA ALA A 66 -4.71 8.93 -6.93
C ALA A 66 -4.85 7.60 -6.15
N SER A 67 -5.41 6.56 -6.78
CA SER A 67 -5.52 5.22 -6.19
C SER A 67 -4.17 4.57 -5.91
N VAL A 68 -3.20 4.73 -6.82
CA VAL A 68 -1.83 4.23 -6.64
C VAL A 68 -1.10 5.03 -5.55
N GLY A 69 -1.38 6.34 -5.44
CA GLY A 69 -0.92 7.19 -4.32
C GLY A 69 -1.31 6.67 -2.95
N VAL A 70 -2.59 6.33 -2.79
CA VAL A 70 -3.09 5.74 -1.53
C VAL A 70 -2.52 4.36 -1.29
N LYS A 71 -2.37 3.55 -2.34
CA LYS A 71 -1.72 2.23 -2.23
C LYS A 71 -0.28 2.36 -1.71
N LEU A 72 0.51 3.32 -2.21
CA LEU A 72 1.84 3.59 -1.65
C LEU A 72 1.78 4.04 -0.19
N LEU A 73 0.94 5.02 0.12
CA LEU A 73 0.83 5.57 1.48
C LEU A 73 0.46 4.49 2.50
N THR A 74 -0.45 3.59 2.12
CA THR A 74 -0.85 2.48 2.97
C THR A 74 0.22 1.39 3.08
N THR A 75 0.96 1.07 2.01
CA THR A 75 2.11 0.15 2.10
C THR A 75 3.19 0.69 3.05
N TYR A 76 3.47 1.99 3.03
CA TYR A 76 4.39 2.62 4.00
C TYR A 76 3.81 2.63 5.43
N GLY A 77 2.51 2.83 5.59
CA GLY A 77 1.86 2.71 6.89
C GLY A 77 1.98 1.30 7.47
N VAL A 78 1.77 0.26 6.65
CA VAL A 78 1.89 -1.13 7.09
C VAL A 78 3.34 -1.47 7.44
N SER A 79 4.33 -1.01 6.67
CA SER A 79 5.73 -1.24 7.01
C SER A 79 6.12 -0.59 8.34
N ALA A 80 5.60 0.61 8.64
CA ALA A 80 5.80 1.26 9.94
C ALA A 80 5.17 0.46 11.09
N VAL A 81 3.95 -0.05 10.92
CA VAL A 81 3.29 -0.93 11.91
C VAL A 81 4.09 -2.21 12.13
N MET A 82 4.65 -2.80 11.07
CA MET A 82 5.46 -4.00 11.20
C MET A 82 6.75 -3.76 12.01
N VAL A 83 7.39 -2.60 11.85
CA VAL A 83 8.55 -2.22 12.69
C VAL A 83 8.12 -2.06 14.14
N HIS A 84 6.94 -1.50 14.41
CA HIS A 84 6.41 -1.40 15.76
C HIS A 84 6.16 -2.77 16.40
N MET A 85 5.59 -3.73 15.65
CA MET A 85 5.42 -5.11 16.12
C MET A 85 6.77 -5.77 16.42
N ALA A 86 7.79 -5.55 15.58
CA ALA A 86 9.13 -6.05 15.80
C ALA A 86 9.78 -5.49 17.09
N GLN A 87 9.48 -4.24 17.44
CA GLN A 87 9.95 -3.62 18.69
C GLN A 87 9.28 -4.22 19.93
N GLN A 88 8.01 -4.64 19.82
CA GLN A 88 7.32 -5.34 20.91
C GLN A 88 7.96 -6.72 21.15
N ASP A 89 8.31 -7.42 20.07
CA ASP A 89 8.95 -8.74 20.11
C ASP A 89 10.46 -8.66 20.47
N ALA A 90 11.05 -7.47 20.51
CA ALA A 90 12.49 -7.27 20.77
C ALA A 90 12.93 -7.79 22.15
N SER A 91 12.05 -7.78 23.15
CA SER A 91 12.36 -8.30 24.49
C SER A 91 12.62 -9.82 24.46
N TRP A 92 11.81 -10.57 23.71
CA TRP A 92 11.96 -12.01 23.51
C TRP A 92 13.14 -12.36 22.61
N LEU A 93 13.39 -11.54 21.57
CA LEU A 93 14.58 -11.68 20.71
C LEU A 93 15.89 -11.51 21.50
N ASN A 94 15.96 -10.52 22.39
CA ASN A 94 17.14 -10.30 23.23
C ASN A 94 17.39 -11.46 24.21
N GLN A 95 16.33 -12.08 24.74
CA GLN A 95 16.43 -13.27 25.60
C GLN A 95 16.95 -14.48 24.82
N LEU A 96 16.48 -14.70 23.59
CA LEU A 96 17.03 -15.72 22.68
C LEU A 96 18.52 -15.46 22.40
N ALA A 97 18.89 -14.20 22.12
CA ALA A 97 20.27 -13.82 21.83
C ALA A 97 21.21 -14.00 23.04
N ALA A 98 20.69 -13.83 24.26
CA ALA A 98 21.41 -14.10 25.51
C ALA A 98 21.53 -15.60 25.83
N GLY A 99 21.05 -16.49 24.96
CA GLY A 99 21.10 -17.95 25.14
C GLY A 99 20.06 -18.48 26.12
N GLN A 100 19.03 -17.69 26.47
CA GLN A 100 17.94 -18.17 27.30
C GLN A 100 16.96 -19.01 26.49
N VAL A 101 16.53 -20.14 27.07
CA VAL A 101 15.52 -21.01 26.46
C VAL A 101 14.15 -20.41 26.73
N LEU A 102 13.51 -19.89 25.68
CA LEU A 102 12.11 -19.49 25.77
C LEU A 102 11.20 -20.72 25.69
N PRO A 103 10.02 -20.67 26.34
CA PRO A 103 8.97 -21.64 26.10
C PRO A 103 8.65 -21.71 24.59
N VAL A 104 8.55 -22.93 24.06
CA VAL A 104 8.24 -23.20 22.64
C VAL A 104 7.03 -22.40 22.11
N PRO A 105 5.93 -22.21 22.87
CA PRO A 105 4.81 -21.39 22.40
C PRO A 105 5.18 -19.94 22.09
N ASN A 106 6.06 -19.33 22.89
CA ASN A 106 6.47 -17.93 22.71
C ASN A 106 7.38 -17.78 21.49
N MET A 107 8.22 -18.78 21.22
CA MET A 107 9.05 -18.82 20.01
C MET A 107 8.18 -18.93 18.75
N LEU A 108 7.18 -19.80 18.77
CA LEU A 108 6.27 -19.95 17.63
C LEU A 108 5.45 -18.67 17.42
N ALA A 109 4.96 -18.04 18.49
CA ALA A 109 4.22 -16.79 18.45
C ALA A 109 5.01 -15.66 17.77
N LEU A 110 6.33 -15.61 17.99
CA LEU A 110 7.22 -14.65 17.35
C LEU A 110 7.37 -14.90 15.83
N GLY A 111 7.34 -16.16 15.40
CA GLY A 111 7.35 -16.50 13.98
C GLY A 111 6.02 -16.16 13.31
N THR A 112 4.90 -16.45 13.99
CA THR A 112 3.57 -16.16 13.45
C THR A 112 3.24 -14.67 13.43
N SER A 113 3.74 -13.87 14.39
CA SER A 113 3.56 -12.40 14.38
C SER A 113 4.18 -11.78 13.12
N GLY A 114 5.41 -12.19 12.75
CA GLY A 114 6.08 -11.76 11.53
C GLY A 114 5.33 -12.17 10.27
N LEU A 115 4.88 -13.43 10.18
CA LEU A 115 4.14 -13.92 9.02
C LEU A 115 2.78 -13.22 8.85
N LEU A 116 2.04 -13.02 9.94
CA LEU A 116 0.77 -12.29 9.92
C LEU A 116 0.96 -10.86 9.43
N GLY A 117 2.00 -10.16 9.91
CA GLY A 117 2.33 -8.83 9.40
C GLY A 117 2.64 -8.85 7.90
N GLY A 118 3.32 -9.90 7.43
CA GLY A 118 3.62 -10.11 6.00
C GLY A 118 2.36 -10.27 5.14
N ILE A 119 1.41 -11.09 5.58
CA ILE A 119 0.13 -11.29 4.87
C ILE A 119 -0.69 -9.99 4.85
N MET A 120 -0.74 -9.27 5.97
CA MET A 120 -1.48 -8.01 6.07
C MET A 120 -0.91 -6.94 5.12
N ALA A 121 0.40 -6.94 4.90
CA ALA A 121 1.01 -6.05 3.91
C ALA A 121 0.54 -6.33 2.49
N LEU A 122 0.18 -7.55 2.13
CA LEU A 122 -0.34 -7.86 0.78
C LEU A 122 -1.79 -7.38 0.59
N THR A 123 -2.60 -7.42 1.64
CA THR A 123 -4.06 -7.20 1.53
C THR A 123 -4.47 -5.76 1.80
N ILE A 124 -3.88 -5.08 2.79
CA ILE A 124 -4.27 -3.72 3.18
C ILE A 124 -4.10 -2.71 2.03
N PRO A 125 -2.96 -2.69 1.30
CA PRO A 125 -2.75 -1.68 0.27
C PRO A 125 -3.68 -1.87 -0.94
N SER A 126 -3.98 -3.12 -1.30
CA SER A 126 -4.87 -3.40 -2.43
C SER A 126 -6.30 -2.95 -2.15
N VAL A 127 -6.78 -3.14 -0.92
CA VAL A 127 -8.09 -2.65 -0.47
C VAL A 127 -8.12 -1.13 -0.39
N ALA A 128 -7.07 -0.50 0.13
CA ALA A 128 -7.01 0.97 0.22
C ALA A 128 -7.03 1.64 -1.16
N GLY A 129 -6.30 1.07 -2.13
CA GLY A 129 -6.31 1.55 -3.51
C GLY A 129 -7.69 1.43 -4.18
N SER A 130 -8.41 0.33 -3.96
CA SER A 130 -9.72 0.11 -4.59
C SER A 130 -10.80 1.07 -4.08
N ILE A 131 -10.79 1.39 -2.78
CA ILE A 131 -11.69 2.39 -2.17
C ILE A 131 -11.44 3.78 -2.80
N MET A 132 -10.16 4.17 -2.92
CA MET A 132 -9.78 5.46 -3.50
C MET A 132 -10.13 5.56 -4.99
N GLY A 133 -9.93 4.49 -5.77
CA GLY A 133 -10.31 4.46 -7.19
C GLY A 133 -11.81 4.70 -7.41
N GLY A 134 -12.66 4.19 -6.51
CA GLY A 134 -14.09 4.49 -6.49
C GLY A 134 -14.38 5.94 -6.10
N ALA A 135 -13.82 6.42 -4.99
CA ALA A 135 -14.05 7.76 -4.45
C ALA A 135 -13.55 8.89 -5.37
N ALA A 136 -12.38 8.72 -6.01
CA ALA A 136 -11.82 9.70 -6.93
C ALA A 136 -12.66 9.86 -8.21
N SER A 137 -13.28 8.77 -8.70
CA SER A 137 -14.21 8.85 -9.84
C SER A 137 -15.46 9.68 -9.54
N LEU A 138 -15.99 9.56 -8.32
CA LEU A 138 -17.14 10.34 -7.83
C LEU A 138 -16.78 11.82 -7.71
N GLY A 139 -15.64 12.13 -7.08
CA GLY A 139 -15.17 13.52 -6.92
C GLY A 139 -14.90 14.24 -8.26
N LEU A 140 -14.35 13.52 -9.24
CA LEU A 140 -14.07 14.07 -10.56
C LEU A 140 -15.35 14.29 -11.39
N SER A 141 -16.37 13.44 -11.23
CA SER A 141 -17.70 13.66 -11.80
C SER A 141 -18.37 14.93 -11.23
N HIS A 142 -18.17 15.22 -9.95
CA HIS A 142 -18.63 16.47 -9.34
C HIS A 142 -17.80 17.68 -9.79
N LEU A 143 -16.48 17.54 -9.97
CA LEU A 143 -15.62 18.61 -10.47
C LEU A 143 -15.89 18.95 -11.94
N THR A 144 -16.20 17.96 -12.77
CA THR A 144 -16.54 18.15 -14.19
C THR A 144 -17.96 18.66 -14.39
N SER A 145 -18.93 18.29 -13.53
CA SER A 145 -20.25 18.90 -13.52
C SER A 145 -20.24 20.33 -12.96
N ALA A 146 -19.44 20.61 -11.93
CA ALA A 146 -19.21 21.96 -11.43
C ALA A 146 -18.45 22.82 -12.46
N GLY A 147 -17.33 22.32 -13.00
CA GLY A 147 -16.54 22.97 -14.05
C GLY A 147 -17.29 23.14 -15.37
N GLY A 148 -18.11 22.17 -15.75
CA GLY A 148 -19.01 22.24 -16.90
C GLY A 148 -20.18 23.21 -16.69
N GLY A 149 -20.67 23.36 -15.46
CA GLY A 149 -21.62 24.40 -15.07
C GLY A 149 -21.03 25.80 -15.18
N ILE A 150 -19.78 26.00 -14.75
CA ILE A 150 -19.08 27.28 -14.86
C ILE A 150 -18.69 27.57 -16.32
N ALA A 151 -18.26 26.55 -17.09
CA ALA A 151 -17.94 26.71 -18.51
C ALA A 151 -19.19 26.94 -19.39
N ARG A 152 -20.34 26.34 -19.06
CA ARG A 152 -21.62 26.64 -19.73
C ARG A 152 -22.20 27.98 -19.28
N ALA A 153 -22.04 28.38 -18.02
CA ALA A 153 -22.40 29.71 -17.54
C ALA A 153 -21.51 30.80 -18.16
N GLY A 154 -20.22 30.55 -18.31
CA GLY A 154 -19.28 31.42 -19.02
C GLY A 154 -19.55 31.51 -20.52
N ALA A 155 -19.94 30.40 -21.16
CA ALA A 155 -20.33 30.41 -22.57
C ALA A 155 -21.70 31.09 -22.81
N ALA A 156 -22.67 30.93 -21.90
CA ALA A 156 -23.97 31.58 -21.99
C ALA A 156 -23.90 33.10 -21.75
N THR A 157 -22.94 33.56 -20.94
CA THR A 157 -22.68 35.00 -20.74
C THR A 157 -21.85 35.62 -21.87
N ALA A 158 -21.04 34.83 -22.59
CA ALA A 158 -20.25 35.31 -23.73
C ALA A 158 -21.00 35.32 -25.07
N PHE A 159 -22.03 34.47 -25.26
CA PHE A 159 -22.89 34.46 -26.45
C PHE A 159 -24.25 35.17 -26.25
N GLY A 160 -24.47 35.76 -25.07
CA GLY A 160 -25.72 36.40 -24.67
C GLY A 160 -25.61 37.91 -24.42
N ALA A 161 -24.70 38.60 -25.11
CA ALA A 161 -24.56 40.06 -25.13
C ALA A 161 -24.41 40.56 -26.57
#